data_AF-A0A8S9SM14-F1
#
_entry.id   AF-A0A8S9SM14-F1
#
_cell.length_a   1.000
_cell.length_b   1.000
_cell.length_c   1.000
_cell.angle_alpha   90.00
_cell.angle_beta   90.00
_cell.angle_gamma   90.00
#
_symmetry.space_group_name_H-M   'P 1'
#
loop_
_entity.id
_entity.type
_entity.pdbx_description
1 polymer ?
#
loop_
_entity_poly.entity_id
_entity_poly.type
_entity_poly.pdbx_seq_one_letter_code
_entity_poly.pdbx_strand_id
1 'polypeptide(L)'
;IDVEKAINNQKDIAPIVSKNLFFTKAKHSNSVFSVSINSALTLAASGPDGSSVSHEILSFLRSSSTDELNAVFSKIVSVVFADHSANGEPKISSVNGVWIEKTLPIDSLFKDLFENFFKAVFDRVDFRSKVSFLLLFICSVSLSKLCF
;
A
#
# COMPACT_ATOMS: atom_id res chain seq x y z
N ILE A 1 12.55 -12.38 10.74
CA ILE A 1 12.77 -11.18 9.91
C ILE A 1 13.27 -10.08 10.83
N ASP A 2 14.41 -9.47 10.50
CA ASP A 2 14.90 -8.27 11.20
C ASP A 2 14.18 -7.05 10.62
N VAL A 3 13.13 -6.60 11.31
CA VAL A 3 12.21 -5.56 10.80
C VAL A 3 12.88 -4.19 10.76
N GLU A 4 13.81 -3.90 11.68
CA GLU A 4 14.53 -2.62 11.68
C GLU A 4 15.48 -2.53 10.49
N LYS A 5 16.20 -3.61 10.20
CA LYS A 5 17.00 -3.70 8.98
C LYS A 5 16.14 -3.56 7.72
N ALA A 6 14.98 -4.21 7.68
CA ALA A 6 14.05 -4.13 6.54
C ALA A 6 13.52 -2.70 6.32
N ILE A 7 13.15 -1.99 7.39
CA ILE A 7 12.75 -0.57 7.33
C ILE A 7 13.91 0.29 6.80
N ASN A 8 15.13 0.04 7.28
CA ASN A 8 16.30 0.78 6.83
C ASN A 8 16.62 0.55 5.35
N ASN A 9 16.34 -0.63 4.80
CA ASN A 9 16.47 -0.89 3.37
C ASN A 9 15.50 -0.04 2.53
N GLN A 10 14.31 0.25 3.08
CA GLN A 10 13.24 1.00 2.42
C GLN A 10 13.37 2.52 2.50
N LYS A 11 14.27 3.05 3.34
CA LYS A 11 14.34 4.50 3.66
C LYS A 11 14.56 5.41 2.45
N ASP A 12 15.28 4.94 1.42
CA ASP A 12 15.59 5.78 0.25
C ASP A 12 14.48 5.75 -0.81
N ILE A 13 13.42 4.94 -0.64
CA ILE A 13 12.31 4.88 -1.60
C ILE A 13 11.59 6.22 -1.66
N ALA A 14 11.29 6.81 -0.50
CA ALA A 14 10.63 8.11 -0.42
C ALA A 14 11.39 9.20 -1.20
N PRO A 15 12.68 9.48 -0.95
CA PRO A 15 13.39 10.51 -1.72
C PRO A 15 13.50 10.20 -3.23
N ILE A 16 13.59 8.92 -3.63
CA ILE A 16 13.57 8.52 -5.05
C ILE A 16 12.22 8.86 -5.70
N VAL A 17 11.11 8.51 -5.04
CA VAL A 17 9.76 8.82 -5.53
C VAL A 17 9.51 10.32 -5.55
N SER A 18 9.91 11.06 -4.50
CA SER A 18 9.84 12.53 -4.45
C SER A 18 10.54 13.16 -5.65
N LYS A 19 11.78 12.72 -5.89
CA LYS A 19 12.62 13.24 -6.98
C LYS A 19 11.95 13.00 -8.32
N ASN A 20 11.49 11.78 -8.57
CA ASN A 20 10.81 11.44 -9.83
C ASN A 20 9.51 12.23 -10.01
N LEU A 21 8.67 12.35 -8.97
CA LEU A 21 7.44 13.13 -9.01
C LEU A 21 7.70 14.60 -9.33
N PHE A 22 8.70 15.19 -8.67
CA PHE A 22 9.09 16.59 -8.86
C PHE A 22 9.55 16.85 -10.30
N PHE A 23 10.42 15.99 -10.85
CA PHE A 23 10.95 16.18 -12.20
C PHE A 23 9.95 15.89 -13.32
N THR A 24 8.97 15.00 -13.08
CA THR A 24 8.04 14.55 -14.14
C THR A 24 6.73 15.33 -14.16
N LYS A 25 6.12 15.59 -13.00
CA LYS A 25 4.72 16.02 -12.93
C LYS A 25 4.48 17.27 -12.08
N ALA A 26 5.38 17.57 -11.14
CA ALA A 26 5.19 18.64 -10.17
C ALA A 26 6.22 19.78 -10.24
N LYS A 27 6.85 19.98 -11.40
CA LYS A 27 7.93 20.97 -11.61
C LYS A 27 7.57 22.40 -11.15
N HIS A 28 6.28 22.73 -11.13
CA HIS A 28 5.75 24.06 -10.75
C HIS A 28 4.55 23.97 -9.80
N SER A 29 4.39 22.87 -9.07
CA SER A 29 3.25 22.68 -8.17
C SER A 29 3.65 22.02 -6.85
N ASN A 30 2.93 22.37 -5.79
CA ASN A 30 3.03 21.67 -4.52
C ASN A 30 2.61 20.21 -4.73
N SER A 31 3.43 19.29 -4.24
CA SER A 31 3.19 17.86 -4.38
C SER A 31 3.44 17.16 -3.06
N VAL A 32 2.54 16.22 -2.75
CA VAL A 32 2.58 15.40 -1.55
C VAL A 32 2.29 13.97 -1.98
N PHE A 33 3.07 13.02 -1.47
CA PHE A 33 2.77 11.60 -1.54
C PHE A 33 3.03 11.00 -0.16
N SER A 34 2.44 9.84 0.10
CA SER A 34 2.40 9.22 1.43
C SER A 34 2.91 7.77 1.39
N VAL A 35 3.11 7.21 2.59
CA VAL A 35 3.45 5.80 2.80
C VAL A 35 2.43 4.81 2.20
N SER A 36 1.23 5.30 1.84
CA SER A 36 0.15 4.55 1.21
C SER A 36 0.58 3.90 -0.11
N ILE A 37 1.50 4.52 -0.87
CA ILE A 37 2.02 3.91 -2.10
C ILE A 37 2.71 2.58 -1.78
N ASN A 38 3.55 2.57 -0.74
CA ASN A 38 4.23 1.34 -0.30
C ASN A 38 3.21 0.32 0.18
N SER A 39 2.17 0.74 0.91
CA SER A 39 1.08 -0.15 1.34
C SER A 39 0.34 -0.80 0.18
N ALA A 40 0.00 -0.03 -0.86
CA ALA A 40 -0.66 -0.55 -2.06
C ALA A 40 0.24 -1.55 -2.82
N LEU A 41 1.54 -1.25 -2.92
CA LEU A 41 2.52 -2.14 -3.54
C LEU A 41 2.72 -3.43 -2.73
N THR A 42 2.84 -3.33 -1.39
CA THR A 42 2.90 -4.51 -0.50
C THR A 42 1.65 -5.37 -0.63
N LEU A 43 0.46 -4.75 -0.68
CA LEU A 43 -0.79 -5.47 -0.91
C LEU A 43 -0.77 -6.20 -2.25
N ALA A 44 -0.36 -5.51 -3.32
CA ALA A 44 -0.27 -6.10 -4.66
C ALA A 44 0.71 -7.29 -4.71
N ALA A 45 1.87 -7.17 -4.07
CA ALA A 45 2.86 -8.24 -4.01
C ALA A 45 2.39 -9.46 -3.20
N SER A 46 1.55 -9.25 -2.19
CA SER A 46 1.00 -10.31 -1.33
C SER A 46 -0.28 -10.96 -1.89
N GLY A 47 -0.83 -10.46 -3.00
CA GLY A 47 -2.06 -10.96 -3.62
C GLY A 47 -1.90 -12.27 -4.42
N PRO A 48 -3.02 -12.83 -4.92
CA PRO A 48 -3.05 -14.13 -5.62
C PRO A 48 -2.17 -14.20 -6.87
N ASP A 49 -2.07 -13.10 -7.62
CA ASP A 49 -1.24 -12.97 -8.83
C ASP A 49 0.15 -12.40 -8.56
N GLY A 50 0.56 -12.41 -7.28
CA GLY A 50 1.84 -11.86 -6.82
C GLY A 50 3.01 -12.33 -7.68
N SER A 51 3.03 -13.53 -8.25
CA SER A 51 4.19 -14.06 -8.98
C SER A 51 4.67 -13.22 -10.18
N SER A 52 3.78 -12.51 -10.90
CA SER A 52 4.17 -11.80 -12.14
C SER A 52 4.82 -10.44 -11.88
N VAL A 53 4.35 -9.70 -10.86
CA VAL A 53 4.81 -8.34 -10.55
C VAL A 53 5.52 -8.26 -9.18
N SER A 54 5.41 -9.28 -8.33
CA SER A 54 6.07 -9.29 -7.00
C SER A 54 7.56 -9.09 -7.10
N HIS A 55 8.25 -9.69 -8.07
CA HIS A 55 9.70 -9.52 -8.18
C HIS A 55 10.08 -8.06 -8.45
N GLU A 56 9.33 -7.36 -9.31
CA GLU A 56 9.53 -5.93 -9.57
C GLU A 56 9.20 -5.08 -8.35
N ILE A 57 8.10 -5.41 -7.65
CA ILE A 57 7.70 -4.71 -6.41
C ILE A 57 8.73 -4.93 -5.30
N LEU A 58 9.22 -6.15 -5.12
CA LEU A 58 10.23 -6.50 -4.13
C LEU A 58 11.54 -5.78 -4.43
N SER A 59 11.96 -5.75 -5.69
CA SER A 59 13.13 -4.98 -6.14
C SER A 59 12.96 -3.49 -5.87
N PHE A 60 11.81 -2.92 -6.27
CA PHE A 60 11.52 -1.50 -6.07
C PHE A 60 11.47 -1.12 -4.58
N LEU A 61 10.80 -1.94 -3.78
CA LEU A 61 10.71 -1.77 -2.32
C LEU A 61 11.93 -2.32 -1.57
N ARG A 62 12.99 -2.74 -2.28
CA ARG A 62 14.26 -3.21 -1.70
C ARG A 62 14.06 -4.27 -0.62
N SER A 63 13.17 -5.22 -0.88
CA SER A 63 12.82 -6.30 0.02
C SER A 63 13.13 -7.64 -0.63
N SER A 64 13.51 -8.61 0.20
CA SER A 64 13.86 -9.96 -0.20
C SER A 64 12.66 -10.90 -0.33
N SER A 65 11.54 -10.59 0.33
CA SER A 65 10.33 -11.41 0.29
C SER A 65 9.07 -10.61 0.62
N THR A 66 7.92 -11.16 0.23
CA THR A 66 6.61 -10.62 0.61
C THR A 66 6.39 -10.63 2.13
N ASP A 67 6.95 -11.62 2.83
CA ASP A 67 6.90 -11.67 4.30
C ASP A 67 7.66 -10.50 4.94
N GLU A 68 8.80 -10.10 4.37
CA GLU A 68 9.55 -8.94 4.84
C GLU A 68 8.77 -7.64 4.57
N LEU A 69 8.13 -7.49 3.40
CA LEU A 69 7.22 -6.37 3.12
C LEU A 69 6.06 -6.31 4.12
N ASN A 70 5.41 -7.46 4.38
CA ASN A 70 4.29 -7.57 5.31
C ASN A 70 4.73 -7.24 6.76
N ALA A 71 5.94 -7.64 7.17
CA ALA A 71 6.48 -7.31 8.47
C ALA A 71 6.74 -5.80 8.63
N VAL A 72 7.32 -5.16 7.60
CA VAL A 72 7.50 -3.70 7.57
C VAL A 72 6.15 -2.98 7.61
N PHE A 73 5.18 -3.42 6.78
CA PHE A 73 3.83 -2.87 6.78
C PHE A 73 3.17 -2.95 8.16
N SER A 74 3.26 -4.10 8.84
CA SER A 74 2.69 -4.28 10.19
C SER A 74 3.33 -3.31 11.21
N LYS A 75 4.64 -3.09 11.12
CA LYS A 75 5.34 -2.13 11.99
C LYS A 75 4.92 -0.71 11.70
N ILE A 76 4.78 -0.34 10.42
CA ILE A 76 4.31 0.98 10.02
C ILE A 76 2.86 1.19 10.49
N VAL A 77 1.97 0.22 10.26
CA VAL A 77 0.56 0.32 10.68
C VAL A 77 0.42 0.49 12.18
N SER A 78 1.16 -0.30 12.97
CA SER A 78 1.10 -0.23 14.43
C SER A 78 1.61 1.09 15.01
N VAL A 79 2.53 1.77 14.33
CA VAL A 79 3.10 3.05 14.80
C VAL A 79 2.38 4.25 14.20
N VAL A 80 2.10 4.25 12.91
CA VAL A 80 1.57 5.40 12.15
C VAL A 80 0.05 5.54 12.32
N PHE A 81 -0.69 4.43 12.44
CA PHE A 81 -2.15 4.45 12.59
C PHE A 81 -2.63 4.20 14.02
N ALA A 82 -1.72 4.11 14.99
CA ALA A 82 -2.12 4.12 16.40
C ALA A 82 -2.81 5.44 16.74
N ASP A 83 -3.82 5.39 17.60
CA ASP A 83 -4.57 6.58 17.99
C ASP A 83 -3.75 7.39 18.99
N HIS A 84 -3.00 8.36 18.46
CA HIS A 84 -2.17 9.27 19.25
C HIS A 84 -2.90 10.54 19.69
N SER A 85 -4.23 10.58 19.51
CA SER A 85 -5.03 11.78 19.83
C SER A 85 -4.94 12.22 21.29
N ALA A 86 -4.73 11.27 22.22
CA ALA A 86 -4.54 11.56 23.64
C ALA A 86 -3.27 12.37 23.94
N ASN A 87 -2.27 12.33 23.05
CA ASN A 87 -0.98 13.00 23.24
C ASN A 87 -0.87 14.34 22.49
N GLY A 88 -1.97 14.80 21.86
CA GLY A 88 -1.96 16.00 21.00
C GLY A 88 -1.19 15.80 19.68
N GLU A 89 -0.84 14.56 19.33
CA GLU A 89 -0.11 14.25 18.11
C GLU A 89 -1.04 14.19 16.88
N PRO A 90 -0.51 14.45 15.66
CA PRO A 90 -1.30 14.38 14.43
C PRO A 90 -1.89 12.99 14.22
N LYS A 91 -3.22 12.94 14.01
CA LYS A 91 -3.88 11.69 13.65
C LYS A 91 -3.73 11.42 12.16
N ILE A 92 -3.10 10.30 11.84
CA ILE A 92 -3.00 9.80 10.46
C ILE A 92 -4.12 8.77 10.26
N SER A 93 -4.97 9.01 9.27
CA SER A 93 -6.04 8.10 8.87
C SER A 93 -5.70 7.48 7.53
N SER A 94 -6.02 6.20 7.36
CA SER A 94 -5.81 5.50 6.09
C SER A 94 -7.01 4.69 5.65
N VAL A 95 -7.16 4.60 4.34
CA VAL A 95 -8.12 3.72 3.67
C VAL A 95 -7.38 2.89 2.65
N ASN A 96 -7.51 1.57 2.76
CA ASN A 96 -7.04 0.60 1.78
C ASN A 96 -8.25 0.00 1.07
N GLY A 97 -8.13 -0.27 -0.22
CA GLY A 97 -9.23 -0.82 -1.03
C GLY A 97 -8.71 -1.79 -2.09
N VAL A 98 -9.45 -2.87 -2.27
CA VAL A 98 -9.20 -3.92 -3.26
C VAL A 98 -10.52 -4.25 -3.95
N TRP A 99 -10.57 -4.00 -5.25
CA TRP A 99 -11.71 -4.37 -6.08
C TRP A 99 -11.26 -5.35 -7.13
N ILE A 100 -11.89 -6.53 -7.17
CA ILE A 100 -11.58 -7.58 -8.13
C ILE A 100 -12.77 -7.79 -9.08
N GLU A 101 -12.47 -8.13 -10.32
CA GLU A 101 -13.49 -8.52 -11.30
C GLU A 101 -14.37 -9.64 -10.75
N LYS A 102 -15.69 -9.43 -10.73
CA LYS A 102 -16.67 -10.31 -10.09
C LYS A 102 -16.64 -11.75 -10.59
N THR A 103 -16.19 -11.95 -11.84
CA THR A 103 -16.09 -13.27 -12.49
C THR A 103 -14.85 -14.05 -12.10
N LEU A 104 -13.85 -13.43 -11.45
CA LEU A 104 -12.62 -14.11 -11.04
C LEU A 104 -12.82 -14.91 -9.75
N PRO A 105 -12.31 -16.16 -9.69
CA PRO A 105 -12.24 -16.90 -8.43
C PRO A 105 -11.20 -16.24 -7.50
N ILE A 106 -11.47 -16.24 -6.21
CA ILE A 106 -10.54 -15.79 -5.18
C ILE A 106 -10.58 -16.76 -4.00
N ASP A 107 -9.41 -17.18 -3.55
CA ASP A 107 -9.29 -17.99 -2.34
C ASP A 107 -9.72 -17.18 -1.11
N SER A 108 -10.43 -17.84 -0.19
CA SER A 108 -10.73 -17.34 1.14
C SER A 108 -9.51 -16.77 1.88
N LEU A 109 -8.33 -17.36 1.68
CA LEU A 109 -7.08 -16.89 2.29
C LEU A 109 -6.70 -15.47 1.83
N PHE A 110 -6.90 -15.15 0.55
CA PHE A 110 -6.61 -13.80 0.04
C PHE A 110 -7.66 -12.80 0.49
N LYS A 111 -8.93 -13.22 0.60
CA LYS A 111 -9.98 -12.37 1.18
C LYS A 111 -9.64 -12.00 2.63
N ASP A 112 -9.23 -12.98 3.44
CA ASP A 112 -8.80 -12.76 4.82
C ASP A 112 -7.57 -11.85 4.89
N LEU A 113 -6.57 -12.08 4.02
CA LEU A 113 -5.39 -11.22 3.90
C LEU A 113 -5.79 -9.75 3.63
N PHE A 114 -6.70 -9.51 2.67
CA PHE A 114 -7.12 -8.15 2.34
C PHE A 114 -7.91 -7.48 3.47
N GLU A 115 -8.94 -8.14 3.98
CA GLU A 115 -9.85 -7.55 4.96
C GLU A 115 -9.21 -7.45 6.36
N ASN A 116 -8.48 -8.48 6.80
CA ASN A 116 -8.02 -8.59 8.17
C ASN A 116 -6.58 -8.13 8.38
N PHE A 117 -5.67 -8.45 7.46
CA PHE A 117 -4.28 -8.00 7.58
C PHE A 117 -4.10 -6.57 7.05
N PHE A 118 -4.56 -6.29 5.82
CA PHE A 118 -4.44 -4.96 5.23
C PHE A 118 -5.54 -3.98 5.66
N LYS A 119 -6.57 -4.43 6.37
CA LYS A 119 -7.75 -3.61 6.72
C LYS A 119 -8.36 -2.94 5.49
N ALA A 120 -8.33 -3.63 4.35
CA ALA A 120 -8.82 -3.11 3.10
C ALA A 120 -10.32 -3.37 2.95
N VAL A 121 -11.02 -2.41 2.35
CA VAL A 121 -12.36 -2.66 1.81
C VAL A 121 -12.19 -3.58 0.60
N PHE A 122 -12.79 -4.76 0.67
CA PHE A 122 -12.76 -5.74 -0.43
C PHE A 122 -14.14 -5.82 -1.08
N ASP A 123 -14.19 -5.72 -2.42
CA ASP A 123 -15.46 -5.88 -3.16
C ASP A 123 -15.25 -6.50 -4.55
N ARG A 124 -16.32 -7.11 -5.07
CA ARG A 124 -16.36 -7.71 -6.40
C ARG A 124 -17.09 -6.79 -7.36
N VAL A 125 -16.38 -6.28 -8.35
CA VAL A 125 -16.89 -5.27 -9.29
C VAL A 125 -17.04 -5.85 -10.68
N ASP A 126 -18.07 -5.40 -11.39
CA ASP A 126 -18.26 -5.69 -12.80
C ASP A 126 -17.37 -4.76 -13.65
N PHE A 127 -16.09 -5.09 -13.76
CA PHE A 127 -15.17 -4.34 -14.60
C PHE A 127 -15.35 -4.72 -16.06
N ARG A 128 -15.44 -6.00 -16.41
CA ARG A 128 -15.47 -6.44 -17.82
C ARG A 128 -16.57 -5.79 -18.67
N SER A 129 -17.75 -5.53 -18.11
CA SER A 129 -18.83 -4.86 -18.85
C SER A 129 -18.74 -3.34 -18.87
N LYS A 130 -17.94 -2.73 -17.98
CA LYS A 130 -17.88 -1.27 -17.77
C LYS A 130 -16.51 -0.66 -18.10
N VAL A 131 -15.45 -1.46 -18.10
CA VAL A 131 -14.04 -1.10 -18.23
C VAL A 131 -13.31 -2.27 -18.91
N SER A 132 -12.94 -2.08 -20.17
CA SER A 132 -12.57 -3.18 -21.08
C SER A 132 -11.34 -4.02 -20.68
N PHE A 133 -10.48 -3.52 -19.78
CA PHE A 133 -9.18 -4.13 -19.48
C PHE A 133 -8.82 -4.20 -17.99
N LEU A 134 -9.73 -3.81 -17.09
CA LEU A 134 -9.44 -3.82 -15.65
C LEU A 134 -9.93 -5.13 -15.04
N LEU A 135 -9.06 -5.82 -14.31
CA LEU A 135 -9.41 -7.04 -13.57
C LEU A 135 -9.20 -6.90 -12.06
N LEU A 136 -8.31 -5.99 -11.66
CA LEU A 136 -7.95 -5.74 -10.27
C LEU A 136 -7.62 -4.25 -10.12
N PHE A 137 -8.18 -3.63 -9.09
CA PHE A 137 -7.86 -2.27 -8.68
C PHE A 137 -7.48 -2.25 -7.21
N ILE A 138 -6.29 -1.72 -6.91
CA ILE A 138 -5.77 -1.56 -5.55
C ILE A 138 -5.56 -0.07 -5.31
N CYS A 139 -6.05 0.40 -4.17
CA CYS A 139 -5.89 1.78 -3.74
C CYS A 139 -5.50 1.84 -2.27
N SER A 140 -4.59 2.75 -1.94
CA SER A 140 -4.30 3.11 -0.56
C SER A 140 -4.12 4.63 -0.49
N VAL A 141 -4.81 5.26 0.46
CA VAL A 141 -4.75 6.70 0.70
C VAL A 141 -4.53 6.94 2.19
N SER A 142 -3.62 7.85 2.54
CA SER A 142 -3.39 8.32 3.90
C SER A 142 -3.59 9.83 3.96
N LEU A 143 -4.29 10.29 4.99
CA LEU A 143 -4.51 11.69 5.27
C LEU A 143 -4.09 11.98 6.71
N SER A 144 -3.23 12.97 6.91
CA SER A 144 -3.00 13.55 8.22
C SER A 144 -4.01 14.67 8.46
N LYS A 145 -4.76 14.60 9.55
CA LYS A 145 -5.43 15.79 10.09
C LYS A 145 -4.48 16.41 11.12
N LEU A 146 -4.04 17.64 10.84
CA LEU A 146 -3.45 18.49 11.87
C LEU A 146 -4.62 18.89 12.79
N CYS A 147 -4.64 18.37 14.02
CA CYS A 147 -5.47 18.94 15.07
C CYS A 147 -4.83 20.28 15.43
N PHE A 148 -5.53 21.38 15.15
CA PHE A 148 -5.22 22.72 15.65
C PHE A 148 -6.13 23.02 16.84
#